data_AF-A0A836T8L7-F1
#
_entry.id   AF-A0A836T8L7-F1
#
_cell.length_a   1.000
_cell.length_b   1.000
_cell.length_c   1.000
_cell.angle_alpha   90.00
_cell.angle_beta   90.00
_cell.angle_gamma   90.00
#
_symmetry.space_group_name_H-M   'P 1'
#
loop_
_entity.id
_entity.type
_entity.pdbx_description
1 polymer ?
#
loop_
_entity_poly.entity_id
_entity_poly.type
_entity_poly.pdbx_seq_one_letter_code
_entity_poly.pdbx_strand_id
1 'polypeptide(L)' 'KKGAPTEEDIEWTEEAKQRIQKVPFFVRNMAKKTVLTFAKEKGVTVIDAKLMDEVREKVGM' A
#
# COMPACT_ATOMS: atom_id res chain seq x y z
N LYS A 1 -7.80 -6.93 -22.53
CA LYS A 1 -7.83 -7.25 -21.09
C LYS A 1 -7.02 -6.16 -20.37
N LYS A 2 -7.65 -5.12 -19.83
CA LYS A 2 -6.92 -4.13 -19.01
C LYS A 2 -6.73 -4.75 -17.64
N GLY A 3 -5.51 -5.21 -17.37
CA GLY A 3 -5.11 -5.65 -16.05
C GLY A 3 -5.38 -4.54 -15.04
N ALA A 4 -5.81 -4.90 -13.84
CA ALA A 4 -5.82 -3.95 -12.73
C ALA A 4 -4.41 -3.32 -12.61
N PRO A 5 -4.30 -2.03 -12.23
CA PRO A 5 -3.00 -1.42 -11.96
C PRO A 5 -2.23 -2.33 -11.00
N THR A 6 -1.11 -2.88 -11.46
CA THR A 6 -0.27 -3.77 -10.69
C THR A 6 0.59 -2.94 -9.73
N GLU A 7 1.20 -3.56 -8.73
CA GLU A 7 2.13 -2.90 -7.80
C GLU A 7 3.27 -2.14 -8.49
N GLU A 8 3.53 -2.45 -9.77
CA GLU A 8 4.54 -1.81 -10.62
C GLU A 8 4.08 -0.46 -11.20
N ASP A 9 2.77 -0.21 -11.27
CA ASP A 9 2.17 1.07 -11.71
C ASP A 9 2.06 2.08 -10.56
N ILE A 10 2.32 1.66 -9.32
CA ILE A 10 2.23 2.50 -8.13
C ILE A 10 3.64 2.71 -7.56
N GLU A 11 4.05 3.96 -7.42
CA GLU A 11 5.36 4.31 -6.88
C GLU A 11 5.37 4.15 -5.35
N TRP A 12 6.24 3.28 -4.84
CA TRP A 12 6.46 3.14 -3.41
C TRP A 12 7.68 3.95 -2.98
N THR A 13 7.45 4.88 -2.05
CA THR A 13 8.54 5.58 -1.37
C THR A 13 9.40 4.60 -0.55
N GLU A 14 10.66 4.97 -0.33
CA GLU A 14 11.58 4.23 0.54
C GLU A 14 10.97 4.02 1.94
N GLU A 15 10.31 5.02 2.49
CA GLU A 15 9.67 4.95 3.81
C GLU A 15 8.53 3.92 3.84
N ALA A 16 7.68 3.89 2.80
CA ALA A 16 6.66 2.86 2.66
C ALA A 16 7.28 1.47 2.53
N LYS A 17 8.33 1.31 1.72
CA LYS A 17 9.04 0.01 1.60
C LYS A 17 9.61 -0.47 2.94
N GLN A 18 10.15 0.42 3.77
CA GLN A 18 10.65 0.04 5.10
C GLN A 18 9.52 -0.39 6.04
N ARG A 19 8.37 0.30 5.99
CA ARG A 19 7.19 -0.06 6.78
C ARG A 19 6.63 -1.42 6.39
N ILE A 20 6.49 -1.71 5.10
CA ILE A 20 5.93 -3.00 4.65
C ILE A 20 6.86 -4.19 4.93
N GLN A 21 8.17 -3.93 5.06
CA GLN A 21 9.13 -4.92 5.54
C GLN A 21 8.92 -5.28 7.01
N LYS A 22 8.51 -4.32 7.86
CA LYS A 22 8.17 -4.57 9.28
C LYS A 22 6.87 -5.35 9.45
N VAL A 23 5.98 -5.28 8.46
CA VAL A 23 4.72 -6.05 8.46
C VAL A 23 5.03 -7.53 8.22
N PRO A 24 4.50 -8.44 9.07
CA PRO A 24 4.65 -9.89 8.88
C PRO A 24 4.17 -10.36 7.51
N PHE A 25 4.79 -11.41 6.97
CA PHE A 25 4.53 -11.85 5.59
C PHE A 25 3.04 -12.20 5.32
N PHE A 26 2.34 -12.75 6.31
CA PHE A 26 0.94 -13.18 6.18
C PHE A 26 -0.02 -11.99 6.02
N VAL A 27 0.26 -10.86 6.68
CA VAL A 27 -0.50 -9.61 6.52
C VAL A 27 0.06 -8.71 5.43
N ARG A 28 1.29 -8.93 4.96
CA ARG A 28 1.92 -8.12 3.91
C ARG A 28 1.10 -8.07 2.62
N ASN A 29 0.55 -9.21 2.18
CA ASN A 29 -0.31 -9.24 0.99
C ASN A 29 -1.63 -8.49 1.18
N MET A 30 -2.23 -8.58 2.37
CA MET A 30 -3.42 -7.81 2.71
C MET A 30 -3.12 -6.32 2.78
N ALA A 31 -2.04 -5.94 3.49
CA ALA A 31 -1.58 -4.56 3.59
C ALA A 31 -1.37 -3.95 2.20
N LYS A 32 -0.61 -4.62 1.32
CA LYS A 32 -0.42 -4.19 -0.07
C LYS A 32 -1.76 -3.94 -0.78
N LYS A 33 -2.67 -4.91 -0.76
CA LYS A 33 -4.00 -4.75 -1.39
C LYS A 33 -4.78 -3.56 -0.85
N THR A 34 -4.82 -3.39 0.47
CA THR A 34 -5.53 -2.26 1.09
C THR A 34 -4.90 -0.93 0.71
N VAL A 35 -3.57 -0.85 0.71
CA VAL A 35 -2.82 0.34 0.32
C VAL A 35 -3.06 0.68 -1.15
N LEU A 36 -2.99 -0.30 -2.07
CA LEU A 36 -3.30 -0.09 -3.49
C LEU A 36 -4.74 0.39 -3.70
N THR A 37 -5.69 -0.18 -2.94
CA THR A 37 -7.10 0.21 -3.01
C THR A 37 -7.28 1.64 -2.53
N PHE A 38 -6.66 1.97 -1.40
CA PHE A 38 -6.71 3.30 -0.80
C PHE A 38 -6.05 4.37 -1.66
N ALA A 39 -4.90 4.05 -2.27
CA ALA A 39 -4.22 4.93 -3.22
C ALA A 39 -5.12 5.21 -4.44
N LYS A 40 -5.73 4.16 -5.00
CA LYS A 40 -6.71 4.28 -6.09
C LYS A 40 -7.94 5.10 -5.71
N GLU A 41 -8.47 4.93 -4.50
CA GLU A 41 -9.61 5.72 -4.00
C GLU A 41 -9.26 7.20 -3.80
N LYS A 42 -8.05 7.50 -3.32
CA LYS A 42 -7.53 8.87 -3.24
C LYS A 42 -7.13 9.45 -4.61
N GLY A 43 -7.10 8.64 -5.67
CA GLY A 43 -6.60 9.04 -6.98
C GLY A 43 -5.08 9.30 -7.01
N VAL A 44 -4.34 8.76 -6.03
CA VAL A 44 -2.89 8.88 -5.95
C VAL A 44 -2.23 7.60 -6.44
N THR A 45 -1.15 7.75 -7.19
CA THR A 45 -0.32 6.65 -7.71
C THR A 45 1.00 6.53 -6.94
N VAL A 46 1.15 7.25 -5.83
CA VAL A 46 2.33 7.23 -4.97
C VAL A 46 1.91 6.79 -3.58
N ILE A 47 2.56 5.74 -3.07
CA ILE A 47 2.41 5.23 -1.72
C ILE A 47 3.55 5.79 -0.88
N ASP A 48 3.20 6.79 -0.08
CA ASP A 48 4.05 7.38 0.92
C ASP A 48 3.85 6.74 2.31
N ALA A 49 4.72 7.08 3.25
CA ALA A 49 4.64 6.54 4.62
C ALA A 49 3.31 6.90 5.30
N LYS A 50 2.77 8.10 5.06
CA LYS A 50 1.54 8.57 5.70
C LYS A 50 0.33 7.78 5.21
N LEU A 51 0.26 7.51 3.90
CA LEU A 51 -0.79 6.66 3.34
C LEU A 51 -0.73 5.23 3.91
N MET A 52 0.48 4.71 4.11
CA MET A 52 0.70 3.42 4.78
C MET A 52 0.30 3.43 6.27
N ASP A 53 0.53 4.52 7.01
CA ASP A 53 0.01 4.68 8.38
C ASP A 53 -1.51 4.74 8.39
N GLU A 54 -2.12 5.58 7.55
CA GLU A 54 -3.58 5.73 7.45
C GLU A 54 -4.24 4.37 7.17
N VAL A 55 -3.66 3.60 6.26
CA VAL A 55 -4.13 2.25 5.95
C VAL A 55 -3.94 1.34 7.15
N ARG A 56 -2.76 1.32 7.77
CA ARG A 56 -2.47 0.48 8.94
C ARG A 56 -3.44 0.75 10.09
N GLU A 57 -3.70 2.01 10.42
CA GLU A 57 -4.67 2.40 11.44
C GLU A 57 -6.09 1.92 11.07
N LYS A 58 -6.47 2.06 9.80
CA LYS A 58 -7.79 1.64 9.30
C LYS A 58 -8.01 0.13 9.34
N VAL A 59 -6.97 -0.69 9.10
CA VAL A 59 -7.05 -2.16 9.22
C VAL A 59 -6.76 -2.68 10.64
N GLY A 60 -6.39 -1.82 11.60
CA GLY A 60 -6.23 -2.21 13.00
C GLY A 60 -5.08 -3.20 13.24
N MET A 61 -3.91 -2.96 12.63
CA MET A 61 -2.68 -3.75 12.85
C MET A 61 -1.68 -3.11 13.80
#